data_AF-A0A3D8HUT9-F1
#
_entry.id   AF-A0A3D8HUT9-F1
#
_cell.length_a   1.000
_cell.length_b   1.000
_cell.length_c   1.000
_cell.angle_alpha   90.00
_cell.angle_beta   90.00
_cell.angle_gamma   90.00
#
_symmetry.space_group_name_H-M   'P 1'
#
loop_
_entity.id
_entity.type
_entity.pdbx_description
1 polymer ?
#
loop_
_entity_poly.entity_id
_entity_poly.type
_entity_poly.pdbx_seq_one_letter_code
_entity_poly.pdbx_strand_id
1 'polypeptide(L)'
;MKLDIQETLLKQYLTSDLRVDTKRWDKLINDDWKKLDNGKYEEQEKAVKVAFDNSSHGDITQVLIKIAILNDFYSTNIFYTLEMAKHIVGLHNKINIDRKIKNGDEDLVEQIANIKLKDKKGESKEICYYSFASKYCSHHNEVAFPIYDNLVSKVLLAFNKYWNFSDKFKTENDLRNYKTFKAVLEDFKKYYNLSYSFKELDKCLWQIGKEEADKQRKRKQKAKEQQKEAKK
;
A
#
# COMPACT_ATOMS: atom_id res chain seq x y z
N MET A 1 -11.66 -9.31 -1.47
CA MET A 1 -11.44 -10.31 -2.54
C MET A 1 -10.29 -11.23 -2.14
N LYS A 2 -10.53 -12.54 -2.03
CA LYS A 2 -9.43 -13.52 -1.91
C LYS A 2 -8.71 -13.56 -3.25
N LEU A 3 -7.40 -13.32 -3.24
CA LEU A 3 -6.55 -13.42 -4.42
C LEU A 3 -5.81 -14.76 -4.30
N ASP A 4 -5.83 -15.51 -5.38
CA ASP A 4 -5.27 -16.85 -5.45
C ASP A 4 -4.05 -16.81 -6.37
N ILE A 5 -2.92 -16.41 -5.77
CA ILE A 5 -1.65 -16.27 -6.48
C ILE A 5 -1.00 -17.64 -6.55
N GLN A 6 -0.86 -18.14 -7.78
CA GLN A 6 -0.26 -19.43 -8.07
C GLN A 6 1.26 -19.34 -8.11
N GLU A 7 1.94 -20.43 -7.72
CA GLU A 7 3.40 -20.53 -7.79
C GLU A 7 3.94 -20.26 -9.20
N THR A 8 3.21 -20.72 -10.22
CA THR A 8 3.56 -20.53 -11.64
C THR A 8 3.54 -19.07 -12.09
N LEU A 9 2.75 -18.20 -11.42
CA LEU A 9 2.82 -16.77 -11.65
C LEU A 9 4.11 -16.20 -11.03
N LEU A 10 4.37 -16.53 -9.77
CA LEU A 10 5.52 -16.00 -9.03
C LEU A 10 6.86 -16.44 -9.65
N LYS A 11 6.94 -17.67 -10.16
CA LYS A 11 8.12 -18.17 -10.89
C LYS A 11 8.47 -17.36 -12.15
N GLN A 12 7.56 -16.55 -12.70
CA GLN A 12 7.87 -15.64 -13.82
C GLN A 12 8.72 -14.44 -13.39
N TYR A 13 8.78 -14.19 -12.07
CA TYR A 13 9.53 -13.11 -11.45
C TYR A 13 10.79 -13.62 -10.73
N LEU A 14 11.11 -14.90 -10.91
CA LEU A 14 12.25 -15.56 -10.31
C LEU A 14 13.13 -16.19 -11.40
N THR A 15 14.41 -16.34 -11.10
CA THR A 15 15.37 -17.15 -11.85
C THR A 15 15.15 -18.64 -11.58
N SER A 16 15.83 -19.51 -12.34
CA SER A 16 15.73 -20.96 -12.17
C SER A 16 16.23 -21.46 -10.80
N ASP A 17 17.13 -20.72 -10.15
CA ASP A 17 17.59 -20.98 -8.78
C ASP A 17 16.71 -20.29 -7.71
N LEU A 18 15.51 -19.85 -8.08
CA LEU A 18 14.51 -19.26 -7.19
C LEU A 18 14.95 -17.94 -6.51
N ARG A 19 15.88 -17.21 -7.13
CA ARG A 19 16.17 -15.81 -6.75
C ARG A 19 15.29 -14.86 -7.52
N VAL A 20 15.14 -13.63 -7.02
CA VAL A 20 14.46 -12.58 -7.79
C VAL A 20 15.22 -12.30 -9.09
N ASP A 21 14.49 -12.33 -10.21
CA ASP A 21 15.02 -11.86 -11.50
C ASP A 21 15.06 -10.33 -11.50
N THR A 22 16.21 -9.77 -11.12
CA THR A 22 16.40 -8.31 -11.02
C THR A 22 16.18 -7.62 -12.36
N LYS A 23 16.51 -8.23 -13.50
CA LYS A 23 16.22 -7.63 -14.81
C LYS A 23 14.72 -7.50 -15.03
N ARG A 24 13.94 -8.51 -14.65
CA ARG A 24 12.48 -8.45 -14.74
C ARG A 24 11.89 -7.41 -13.79
N TRP A 25 12.40 -7.31 -12.57
CA TRP A 25 11.94 -6.35 -11.56
C TRP A 25 12.33 -4.91 -11.91
N ASP A 26 13.54 -4.67 -12.42
CA ASP A 26 13.96 -3.36 -12.92
C ASP A 26 13.07 -2.89 -14.07
N LYS A 27 12.64 -3.81 -14.94
CA LYS A 27 11.65 -3.52 -15.99
C LYS A 27 10.28 -3.14 -15.41
N LEU A 28 9.83 -3.80 -14.34
CA LEU A 28 8.59 -3.43 -13.64
C LEU A 28 8.67 -1.98 -13.12
N ILE A 29 9.82 -1.59 -12.57
CA ILE A 29 10.03 -0.27 -11.96
C ILE A 29 10.16 0.82 -13.04
N ASN A 30 10.98 0.59 -14.06
CA ASN A 30 11.44 1.65 -14.97
C ASN A 30 10.57 1.82 -16.22
N ASP A 31 9.93 0.74 -16.67
CA ASP A 31 9.22 0.68 -17.95
C ASP A 31 7.73 0.39 -17.79
N ASP A 32 7.39 -0.75 -17.19
CA ASP A 32 5.99 -1.22 -17.13
C ASP A 32 5.15 -0.25 -16.27
N TRP A 33 5.70 0.27 -15.16
CA TRP A 33 5.05 1.27 -14.31
C TRP A 33 4.59 2.51 -15.09
N LYS A 34 5.46 3.06 -15.96
CA LYS A 34 5.18 4.29 -16.73
C LYS A 34 4.09 4.10 -17.77
N LYS A 35 3.87 2.87 -18.23
CA LYS A 35 2.87 2.53 -19.26
C LYS A 35 1.56 2.04 -18.64
N LEU A 36 1.57 1.70 -17.35
CA LEU A 36 0.44 1.11 -16.65
C LEU A 36 -0.77 2.05 -16.69
N ASP A 37 -1.93 1.49 -17.03
CA ASP A 37 -3.19 2.20 -17.22
C ASP A 37 -3.02 3.48 -18.07
N ASN A 38 -2.30 3.37 -19.19
CA ASN A 38 -2.00 4.46 -20.12
C ASN A 38 -1.26 5.64 -19.48
N GLY A 39 -0.35 5.36 -18.55
CA GLY A 39 0.46 6.37 -17.86
C GLY A 39 -0.25 7.08 -16.71
N LYS A 40 -1.48 6.65 -16.38
CA LYS A 40 -2.28 7.24 -15.28
C LYS A 40 -1.51 7.30 -13.96
N TYR A 41 -0.87 6.20 -13.56
CA TYR A 41 -0.19 6.14 -12.26
C TYR A 41 1.02 7.09 -12.18
N GLU A 42 1.74 7.26 -13.27
CA GLU A 42 2.88 8.18 -13.33
C GLU A 42 2.43 9.64 -13.10
N GLU A 43 1.36 10.07 -13.76
CA GLU A 43 0.81 11.42 -13.58
C GLU A 43 0.22 11.64 -12.18
N GLN A 44 -0.45 10.62 -11.62
CA GLN A 44 -0.94 10.67 -10.25
C GLN A 44 0.20 10.79 -9.23
N GLU A 45 1.30 10.05 -9.39
CA GLU A 45 2.48 10.15 -8.52
C GLU A 45 3.13 11.54 -8.58
N LYS A 46 3.22 12.16 -9.76
CA LYS A 46 3.71 13.53 -9.89
C LYS A 46 2.84 14.53 -9.12
N ALA A 47 1.52 14.42 -9.26
CA ALA A 47 0.59 15.29 -8.55
C ALA A 47 0.62 15.09 -7.03
N VAL A 48 0.78 13.85 -6.55
CA VAL A 48 0.99 13.56 -5.12
C VAL A 48 2.28 14.23 -4.64
N LYS A 49 3.39 14.10 -5.39
CA LYS A 49 4.65 14.73 -5.02
C LYS A 49 4.51 16.24 -4.85
N VAL A 50 3.87 16.93 -5.80
CA VAL A 50 3.61 18.37 -5.71
C VAL A 50 2.81 18.73 -4.44
N ALA A 51 1.81 17.92 -4.06
CA ALA A 51 1.03 18.16 -2.85
C ALA A 51 1.83 17.92 -1.56
N PHE A 52 2.79 16.98 -1.58
CA PHE A 52 3.62 16.61 -0.44
C PHE A 52 4.94 17.38 -0.34
N ASP A 53 5.32 18.14 -1.37
CA ASP A 53 6.43 19.12 -1.32
C ASP A 53 6.19 20.16 -0.20
N ASN A 54 4.93 20.43 0.15
CA ASN A 54 4.61 21.13 1.38
C ASN A 54 4.67 20.18 2.58
N SER A 55 5.65 20.36 3.47
CA SER A 55 5.82 19.52 4.66
C SER A 55 4.86 19.83 5.82
N SER A 56 3.97 20.82 5.70
CA SER A 56 3.13 21.28 6.81
C SER A 56 2.11 20.22 7.26
N HIS A 57 2.06 20.02 8.58
CA HIS A 57 1.05 19.24 9.28
C HIS A 57 0.16 20.11 10.19
N GLY A 58 0.49 21.39 10.34
CA GLY A 58 -0.26 22.35 11.17
C GLY A 58 -1.29 23.17 10.40
N ASP A 59 -1.14 23.29 9.07
CA ASP A 59 -2.12 23.97 8.21
C ASP A 59 -3.19 22.98 7.72
N ILE A 60 -4.42 23.19 8.20
CA ILE A 60 -5.58 22.36 7.85
C ILE A 60 -5.83 22.31 6.34
N THR A 61 -5.56 23.39 5.60
CA THR A 61 -5.80 23.46 4.15
C THR A 61 -4.82 22.54 3.42
N GLN A 62 -3.54 22.59 3.80
CA GLN A 62 -2.50 21.76 3.21
C GLN A 62 -2.71 20.28 3.54
N VAL A 63 -3.07 19.98 4.79
CA VAL A 63 -3.40 18.62 5.21
C VAL A 63 -4.61 18.08 4.45
N LEU A 64 -5.66 18.90 4.26
CA LEU A 64 -6.86 18.50 3.53
C LEU A 64 -6.58 18.22 2.05
N ILE A 65 -5.73 19.01 1.39
CA ILE A 65 -5.29 18.77 0.01
C ILE A 65 -4.59 17.41 -0.11
N LYS A 66 -3.63 17.12 0.77
CA LYS A 66 -2.93 15.83 0.81
C LYS A 66 -3.90 14.66 1.00
N ILE A 67 -4.85 14.80 1.92
CA ILE A 67 -5.89 13.78 2.15
C ILE A 67 -6.74 13.57 0.90
N ALA A 68 -7.23 14.64 0.27
CA ALA A 68 -8.08 14.55 -0.90
C ALA A 68 -7.38 13.82 -2.06
N ILE A 69 -6.13 14.19 -2.34
CA ILE A 69 -5.32 13.59 -3.40
C ILE A 69 -5.01 12.11 -3.11
N LEU A 70 -4.55 11.77 -1.90
CA LEU A 70 -4.31 10.38 -1.55
C LEU A 70 -5.60 9.55 -1.59
N ASN A 71 -6.71 10.12 -1.11
CA ASN A 71 -7.96 9.39 -1.05
C ASN A 71 -8.47 9.01 -2.44
N ASP A 72 -8.35 9.91 -3.40
CA ASP A 72 -8.72 9.66 -4.78
C ASP A 72 -7.75 8.70 -5.47
N PHE A 73 -6.46 9.02 -5.49
CA PHE A 73 -5.49 8.29 -6.32
C PHE A 73 -5.15 6.90 -5.78
N TYR A 74 -5.13 6.74 -4.45
CA TYR A 74 -4.88 5.47 -3.80
C TYR A 74 -6.16 4.75 -3.34
N SER A 75 -7.34 5.32 -3.62
CA SER A 75 -8.64 4.73 -3.25
C SER A 75 -8.71 4.36 -1.76
N THR A 76 -8.25 5.26 -0.87
CA THR A 76 -8.12 4.95 0.57
C THR A 76 -9.46 4.83 1.31
N ASN A 77 -10.56 5.25 0.67
CA ASN A 77 -11.93 5.20 1.19
C ASN A 77 -12.14 5.99 2.50
N ILE A 78 -11.48 7.14 2.62
CA ILE A 78 -11.77 8.12 3.67
C ILE A 78 -13.04 8.87 3.29
N PHE A 79 -14.10 8.69 4.08
CA PHE A 79 -15.36 9.40 3.92
C PHE A 79 -15.37 10.75 4.65
N TYR A 80 -14.63 10.86 5.76
CA TYR A 80 -14.62 12.03 6.64
C TYR A 80 -13.31 12.80 6.49
N THR A 81 -13.02 13.30 5.28
CA THR A 81 -11.74 13.93 4.94
C THR A 81 -11.40 15.14 5.81
N LEU A 82 -12.37 16.01 6.11
CA LEU A 82 -12.17 17.17 7.00
C LEU A 82 -11.86 16.74 8.44
N GLU A 83 -12.57 15.73 8.97
CA GLU A 83 -12.31 15.24 10.32
C GLU A 83 -10.95 14.55 10.42
N MET A 84 -10.55 13.84 9.36
CA MET A 84 -9.21 13.29 9.24
C MET A 84 -8.13 14.39 9.22
N ALA A 85 -8.40 15.50 8.53
CA ALA A 85 -7.49 16.64 8.52
C ALA A 85 -7.34 17.28 9.90
N LYS A 86 -8.47 17.51 10.59
CA LYS A 86 -8.48 18.03 11.97
C LYS A 86 -7.75 17.09 12.94
N HIS A 87 -7.92 15.78 12.76
CA HIS A 87 -7.21 14.77 13.55
C HIS A 87 -5.69 14.90 13.38
N ILE A 88 -5.19 14.97 12.14
CA ILE A 88 -3.75 15.13 11.87
C ILE A 88 -3.21 16.44 12.46
N VAL A 89 -3.89 17.58 12.26
CA VAL A 89 -3.47 18.88 12.81
C VAL A 89 -3.46 18.84 14.35
N GLY A 90 -4.50 18.29 14.95
CA GLY A 90 -4.59 18.12 16.40
C GLY A 90 -3.52 17.18 16.97
N LEU A 91 -3.17 16.12 16.24
CA LEU A 91 -2.09 15.21 16.59
C LEU A 91 -0.74 15.91 16.47
N HIS A 92 -0.50 16.66 15.39
CA HIS A 92 0.72 17.44 15.18
C HIS A 92 1.02 18.37 16.36
N ASN A 93 0.01 19.09 16.83
CA ASN A 93 0.13 19.99 17.99
C ASN A 93 0.50 19.26 19.29
N LYS A 94 0.21 17.96 19.41
CA LYS A 94 0.48 17.17 20.63
C LYS A 94 1.84 16.47 20.59
N ILE A 95 2.22 15.90 19.45
CA ILE A 95 3.36 14.98 19.37
C ILE A 95 4.46 15.38 18.39
N ASN A 96 4.30 16.50 17.67
CA ASN A 96 5.18 16.95 16.60
C ASN A 96 5.42 15.86 15.53
N ILE A 97 4.51 15.81 14.55
CA ILE A 97 4.56 14.83 13.46
C ILE A 97 5.85 14.94 12.63
N ASP A 98 6.35 16.16 12.37
CA ASP A 98 7.55 16.36 11.55
C ASP A 98 8.75 15.62 12.14
N ARG A 99 8.94 15.72 13.46
CA ARG A 99 10.02 15.03 14.17
C ARG A 99 9.86 13.51 14.08
N LYS A 100 8.64 13.00 14.26
CA LYS A 100 8.37 11.55 14.19
C LYS A 100 8.60 10.99 12.79
N ILE A 101 8.18 11.70 11.74
CA ILE A 101 8.44 11.35 10.34
C ILE A 101 9.95 11.33 10.08
N LYS A 102 10.67 12.38 10.50
CA LYS A 102 12.12 12.46 10.30
C LYS A 102 12.86 11.30 10.97
N ASN A 103 12.40 10.90 12.16
CA ASN A 103 13.02 9.82 12.92
C ASN A 103 12.59 8.42 12.45
N GLY A 104 11.66 8.31 11.50
CA GLY A 104 11.13 7.01 11.06
C GLY A 104 10.34 6.30 12.15
N ASP A 105 9.66 7.04 13.03
CA ASP A 105 8.88 6.49 14.15
C ASP A 105 7.63 5.76 13.64
N GLU A 106 7.70 4.44 13.62
CA GLU A 106 6.66 3.54 13.10
C GLU A 106 5.33 3.63 13.85
N ASP A 107 5.34 4.02 15.13
CA ASP A 107 4.10 4.19 15.91
C ASP A 107 3.22 5.32 15.36
N LEU A 108 3.83 6.26 14.61
CA LEU A 108 3.10 7.36 13.98
C LEU A 108 2.01 6.86 13.04
N VAL A 109 2.23 5.75 12.32
CA VAL A 109 1.25 5.22 11.36
C VAL A 109 -0.03 4.83 12.09
N GLU A 110 0.08 4.14 13.23
CA GLU A 110 -1.09 3.75 14.02
C GLU A 110 -1.76 4.95 14.69
N GLN A 111 -0.97 5.94 15.13
CA GLN A 111 -1.49 7.19 15.71
C GLN A 111 -2.30 8.01 14.69
N ILE A 112 -1.85 8.07 13.44
CA ILE A 112 -2.59 8.71 12.36
C ILE A 112 -3.81 7.87 11.97
N ALA A 113 -3.66 6.55 11.80
CA ALA A 113 -4.71 5.69 11.27
C ALA A 113 -5.99 5.68 12.12
N ASN A 114 -5.86 5.74 13.46
CA ASN A 114 -6.97 5.58 14.37
C ASN A 114 -7.63 6.93 14.70
N ILE A 115 -8.80 7.17 14.10
CA ILE A 115 -9.60 8.37 14.34
C ILE A 115 -10.86 8.03 15.17
N LYS A 116 -11.19 8.91 16.11
CA LYS A 116 -12.44 8.87 16.88
C LYS A 116 -13.41 9.88 16.30
N LEU A 117 -14.48 9.41 15.68
CA LEU A 117 -15.53 10.26 15.13
C LEU A 117 -16.75 10.22 16.05
N LYS A 118 -17.45 11.35 16.18
CA LYS A 118 -18.78 11.37 16.80
C LYS A 118 -19.82 11.29 15.70
N ASP A 119 -20.79 10.40 15.86
CA ASP A 119 -21.94 10.35 14.96
C ASP A 119 -22.97 11.45 15.29
N LYS A 120 -24.07 11.51 14.53
CA LYS A 120 -25.13 12.51 14.74
C LYS A 120 -25.85 12.37 16.08
N LYS A 121 -25.73 11.22 16.75
CA LYS A 121 -26.33 10.93 18.07
C LYS A 121 -25.34 11.19 19.21
N GLY A 122 -24.11 11.58 18.90
CA GLY A 122 -23.04 11.83 19.87
C GLY A 122 -22.28 10.57 20.28
N GLU A 123 -22.58 9.41 19.69
CA GLU A 123 -21.87 8.16 19.94
C GLU A 123 -20.49 8.20 19.27
N SER A 124 -19.47 7.71 19.98
CA SER A 124 -18.10 7.66 19.46
C SER A 124 -17.89 6.39 18.66
N LYS A 125 -17.48 6.55 17.41
CA LYS A 125 -17.07 5.47 16.50
C LYS A 125 -15.58 5.59 16.22
N GLU A 126 -14.85 4.52 16.51
CA GLU A 126 -13.46 4.36 16.08
C GLU A 126 -13.41 3.84 14.64
N ILE A 127 -12.63 4.52 13.80
CA ILE A 127 -12.36 4.11 12.43
C ILE A 127 -10.85 4.04 12.24
N CYS A 128 -10.39 2.98 11.57
CA CYS A 128 -8.98 2.76 11.27
C CYS A 128 -8.73 2.97 9.77
N TYR A 129 -8.02 4.04 9.42
CA TYR A 129 -7.61 4.38 8.05
C TYR A 129 -6.16 3.96 7.78
N TYR A 130 -5.85 2.69 8.00
CA TYR A 130 -4.48 2.16 7.98
C TYR A 130 -3.74 2.35 6.65
N SER A 131 -4.42 2.01 5.55
CA SER A 131 -3.88 2.16 4.19
C SER A 131 -3.52 3.62 3.91
N PHE A 132 -4.38 4.56 4.32
CA PHE A 132 -4.10 5.99 4.19
C PHE A 132 -2.90 6.41 5.03
N ALA A 133 -2.86 6.06 6.32
CA ALA A 133 -1.82 6.54 7.22
C ALA A 133 -0.42 6.11 6.77
N SER A 134 -0.26 4.86 6.32
CA SER A 134 1.02 4.39 5.77
C SER A 134 1.45 5.16 4.52
N LYS A 135 0.50 5.48 3.61
CA LYS A 135 0.75 6.27 2.41
C LYS A 135 1.12 7.72 2.76
N TYR A 136 0.40 8.32 3.70
CA TYR A 136 0.67 9.66 4.19
C TYR A 136 2.09 9.78 4.76
N CYS A 137 2.50 8.82 5.61
CA CYS A 137 3.86 8.79 6.15
C CYS A 137 4.91 8.50 5.05
N SER A 138 4.64 7.56 4.15
CA SER A 138 5.55 7.22 3.03
C SER A 138 5.80 8.40 2.09
N HIS A 139 4.79 9.20 1.77
CA HIS A 139 4.97 10.36 0.90
C HIS A 139 5.72 11.52 1.58
N HIS A 140 5.84 11.49 2.90
CA HIS A 140 6.71 12.39 3.65
C HIS A 140 8.11 11.84 3.89
N ASN A 141 8.28 10.52 3.98
CA ASN A 141 9.58 9.85 4.12
C ASN A 141 9.52 8.41 3.56
N GLU A 142 9.78 8.28 2.26
CA GLU A 142 9.70 7.01 1.52
C GLU A 142 10.79 6.00 1.92
N VAL A 143 11.84 6.46 2.60
CA VAL A 143 12.94 5.61 3.07
C VAL A 143 12.54 4.86 4.34
N ALA A 144 11.86 5.54 5.27
CA ALA A 144 11.54 4.96 6.57
C ALA A 144 10.21 4.23 6.62
N PHE A 145 9.22 4.66 5.81
CA PHE A 145 7.85 4.19 5.90
C PHE A 145 7.43 3.44 4.64
N PRO A 146 7.43 2.09 4.63
CA PRO A 146 6.79 1.34 3.57
C PRO A 146 5.28 1.60 3.51
N ILE A 147 4.71 1.54 2.31
CA ILE A 147 3.26 1.63 2.08
C ILE A 147 2.61 0.30 2.42
N TYR A 148 1.58 0.33 3.27
CA TYR A 148 0.71 -0.82 3.46
C TYR A 148 -0.33 -0.86 2.33
N ASP A 149 -0.34 -1.97 1.58
CA ASP A 149 -1.33 -2.24 0.54
C ASP A 149 -1.78 -3.71 0.58
N ASN A 150 -3.07 -3.93 0.31
CA ASN A 150 -3.66 -5.27 0.35
C ASN A 150 -3.09 -6.19 -0.76
N LEU A 151 -2.81 -5.67 -1.95
CA LEU A 151 -2.22 -6.48 -3.03
C LEU A 151 -0.79 -6.91 -2.64
N VAL A 152 -0.01 -6.00 -2.07
CA VAL A 152 1.34 -6.31 -1.57
C VAL A 152 1.28 -7.39 -0.49
N SER A 153 0.41 -7.25 0.52
CA SER A 153 0.24 -8.25 1.58
C SER A 153 -0.11 -9.64 1.02
N LYS A 154 -0.95 -9.71 -0.01
CA LYS A 154 -1.30 -10.98 -0.66
C LYS A 154 -0.14 -11.61 -1.42
N VAL A 155 0.67 -10.79 -2.08
CA VAL A 155 1.86 -11.27 -2.79
C VAL A 155 2.89 -11.77 -1.77
N LEU A 156 3.13 -11.05 -0.67
CA LEU A 156 3.99 -11.51 0.43
C LEU A 156 3.51 -12.84 1.02
N LEU A 157 2.21 -13.00 1.28
CA LEU A 157 1.65 -14.27 1.75
C LEU A 157 1.89 -15.40 0.75
N ALA A 158 1.74 -15.13 -0.54
CA ALA A 158 1.96 -16.14 -1.57
C ALA A 158 3.45 -16.53 -1.65
N PHE A 159 4.36 -15.57 -1.66
CA PHE A 159 5.80 -15.87 -1.58
C PHE A 159 6.14 -16.68 -0.32
N ASN A 160 5.58 -16.31 0.84
CA ASN A 160 5.87 -17.02 2.08
C ASN A 160 5.29 -18.43 2.10
N LYS A 161 4.11 -18.64 1.49
CA LYS A 161 3.51 -19.96 1.31
C LYS A 161 4.41 -20.92 0.54
N TYR A 162 5.10 -20.44 -0.50
CA TYR A 162 5.90 -21.29 -1.38
C TYR A 162 7.37 -21.41 -0.98
N TRP A 163 7.96 -20.35 -0.40
CA TRP A 163 9.41 -20.31 -0.09
C TRP A 163 9.75 -20.02 1.36
N ASN A 164 8.74 -19.78 2.21
CA ASN A 164 8.88 -19.59 3.67
C ASN A 164 10.02 -18.61 4.04
N PHE A 165 10.01 -17.43 3.42
CA PHE A 165 11.06 -16.43 3.59
C PHE A 165 11.04 -15.73 4.95
N SER A 166 9.91 -15.77 5.68
CA SER A 166 9.79 -15.17 7.02
C SER A 166 8.85 -15.98 7.91
N ASP A 167 9.26 -16.18 9.15
CA ASP A 167 8.48 -16.84 10.20
C ASP A 167 7.62 -15.86 11.02
N LYS A 168 7.82 -14.54 10.86
CA LYS A 168 7.13 -13.47 11.61
C LYS A 168 5.64 -13.34 11.32
N PHE A 169 5.15 -13.97 10.26
CA PHE A 169 3.75 -13.91 9.88
C PHE A 169 3.27 -15.23 9.25
N LYS A 170 1.98 -15.53 9.42
CA LYS A 170 1.34 -16.71 8.83
C LYS A 170 0.05 -16.35 8.07
N THR A 171 -0.57 -15.23 8.42
CA THR A 171 -1.87 -14.79 7.90
C THR A 171 -1.83 -13.34 7.42
N GLU A 172 -2.84 -12.95 6.64
CA GLU A 172 -3.02 -11.55 6.23
C GLU A 172 -3.25 -10.60 7.41
N ASN A 173 -3.83 -11.10 8.50
CA ASN A 173 -4.10 -10.29 9.67
C ASN A 173 -2.81 -9.90 10.40
N ASP A 174 -1.79 -10.76 10.39
CA ASP A 174 -0.48 -10.46 11.00
C ASP A 174 0.18 -9.26 10.30
N LEU A 175 -0.02 -9.14 8.98
CA LEU A 175 0.48 -8.02 8.17
C LEU A 175 -0.29 -6.71 8.39
N ARG A 176 -1.41 -6.72 9.13
CA ARG A 176 -2.10 -5.48 9.52
C ARG A 176 -1.40 -4.73 10.65
N ASN A 177 -0.42 -5.35 11.31
CA ASN A 177 0.48 -4.64 12.21
C ASN A 177 1.64 -4.05 11.40
N TYR A 178 1.87 -2.74 11.52
CA TYR A 178 2.80 -2.00 10.66
C TYR A 178 4.24 -2.41 10.90
N LYS A 179 4.61 -2.61 12.17
CA LYS A 179 5.96 -3.06 12.55
C LYS A 179 6.22 -4.44 11.99
N THR A 180 5.27 -5.36 12.13
CA THR A 180 5.34 -6.69 11.51
C THR A 180 5.45 -6.60 10.00
N PHE A 181 4.61 -5.78 9.35
CA PHE A 181 4.63 -5.60 7.90
C PHE A 181 5.99 -5.09 7.40
N LYS A 182 6.54 -4.05 8.04
CA LYS A 182 7.87 -3.53 7.69
C LYS A 182 8.97 -4.57 7.92
N ALA A 183 8.95 -5.26 9.06
CA ALA A 183 9.91 -6.32 9.36
C ALA A 183 9.83 -7.49 8.35
N VAL A 184 8.65 -7.79 7.83
CA VAL A 184 8.45 -8.79 6.76
C VAL A 184 9.02 -8.31 5.42
N LEU A 185 8.86 -7.04 5.06
CA LEU A 185 9.51 -6.47 3.87
C LEU A 185 11.04 -6.50 3.99
N GLU A 186 11.58 -6.24 5.18
CA GLU A 186 13.01 -6.37 5.45
C GLU A 186 13.51 -7.81 5.33
N ASP A 187 12.78 -8.78 5.88
CA ASP A 187 13.08 -10.21 5.69
C ASP A 187 13.02 -10.60 4.22
N PHE A 188 12.03 -10.10 3.47
CA PHE A 188 11.91 -10.36 2.05
C PHE A 188 13.14 -9.83 1.29
N LYS A 189 13.56 -8.59 1.57
CA LYS A 189 14.78 -8.02 0.99
C LYS A 189 16.01 -8.84 1.34
N LYS A 190 16.14 -9.27 2.59
CA LYS A 190 17.27 -10.07 3.06
C LYS A 190 17.31 -11.45 2.39
N TYR A 191 16.18 -12.14 2.35
CA TYR A 191 16.05 -13.48 1.79
C TYR A 191 16.43 -13.53 0.31
N TYR A 192 15.98 -12.55 -0.47
CA TYR A 192 16.27 -12.45 -1.91
C TYR A 192 17.49 -11.59 -2.25
N ASN A 193 18.24 -11.11 -1.24
CA ASN A 193 19.41 -10.24 -1.38
C ASN A 193 19.16 -8.98 -2.25
N LEU A 194 18.09 -8.24 -1.93
CA LEU A 194 17.61 -7.08 -2.70
C LEU A 194 18.12 -5.76 -2.14
N SER A 195 18.65 -4.90 -3.01
CA SER A 195 19.05 -3.53 -2.69
C SER A 195 17.93 -2.49 -2.89
N TYR A 196 16.73 -2.92 -3.31
CA TYR A 196 15.61 -2.02 -3.60
C TYR A 196 15.13 -1.23 -2.37
N SER A 197 14.75 0.02 -2.60
CA SER A 197 14.00 0.83 -1.63
C SER A 197 12.62 0.22 -1.34
N PHE A 198 11.95 0.64 -0.26
CA PHE A 198 10.58 0.19 0.01
C PHE A 198 9.61 0.59 -1.12
N LYS A 199 9.83 1.73 -1.76
CA LYS A 199 9.02 2.20 -2.89
C LYS A 199 9.19 1.34 -4.14
N GLU A 200 10.42 0.95 -4.47
CA GLU A 200 10.68 0.04 -5.60
C GLU A 200 10.11 -1.35 -5.33
N LEU A 201 10.25 -1.84 -4.10
CA LEU A 201 9.67 -3.11 -3.67
C LEU A 201 8.14 -3.08 -3.75
N ASP A 202 7.50 -2.01 -3.27
CA ASP A 202 6.06 -1.79 -3.38
C ASP A 202 5.61 -1.81 -4.85
N LYS A 203 6.26 -1.05 -5.74
CA LYS A 203 5.96 -1.06 -7.19
C LYS A 203 6.01 -2.46 -7.80
N CYS A 204 7.01 -3.27 -7.42
CA CYS A 204 7.15 -4.63 -7.94
C CYS A 204 6.02 -5.54 -7.41
N LEU A 205 5.89 -5.63 -6.09
CA LEU A 205 4.91 -6.51 -5.44
C LEU A 205 3.48 -6.13 -5.83
N TRP A 206 3.18 -4.84 -5.87
CA TRP A 206 1.85 -4.35 -6.23
C TRP A 206 1.48 -4.68 -7.69
N GLN A 207 2.40 -4.53 -8.65
CA GLN A 207 2.17 -4.90 -10.04
C GLN A 207 1.90 -6.40 -10.21
N ILE A 208 2.65 -7.26 -9.50
CA ILE A 208 2.41 -8.71 -9.48
C ILE A 208 1.00 -9.01 -8.97
N GLY A 209 0.60 -8.36 -7.87
CA GLY A 209 -0.74 -8.51 -7.30
C GLY A 209 -1.86 -8.01 -8.22
N LYS A 210 -1.65 -6.88 -8.89
CA LYS A 210 -2.60 -6.30 -9.86
C LYS A 210 -2.78 -7.24 -11.05
N GLU A 211 -1.70 -7.80 -11.59
CA GLU A 211 -1.77 -8.72 -12.72
C GLU A 211 -2.69 -9.92 -12.42
N GLU A 212 -2.51 -10.56 -11.26
CA GLU A 212 -3.39 -11.66 -10.88
C GLU A 212 -4.83 -11.19 -10.63
N ALA A 213 -5.01 -10.03 -9.98
CA ALA A 213 -6.34 -9.47 -9.73
C ALA A 213 -7.12 -9.25 -11.04
N ASP A 214 -6.46 -8.72 -12.06
CA ASP A 214 -7.04 -8.48 -13.39
C ASP A 214 -7.34 -9.79 -14.12
N LYS A 215 -6.43 -10.77 -14.07
CA LYS A 215 -6.66 -12.11 -14.62
C LYS A 215 -7.88 -12.78 -13.97
N GLN A 216 -8.00 -12.71 -12.64
CA GLN A 216 -9.14 -13.28 -11.92
C GLN A 216 -10.45 -12.57 -12.25
N ARG A 217 -10.43 -11.24 -12.37
CA ARG A 217 -11.61 -10.45 -12.77
C ARG A 217 -12.10 -10.86 -14.15
N LYS A 218 -11.20 -10.99 -15.13
CA LYS A 218 -11.51 -11.43 -16.49
C LYS A 218 -12.10 -12.85 -16.51
N ARG A 219 -11.52 -13.80 -15.77
CA ARG A 219 -12.06 -15.17 -15.63
C ARG A 219 -13.48 -15.17 -15.06
N LYS A 220 -13.73 -14.40 -14.00
CA LYS A 220 -15.06 -14.27 -13.38
C LYS A 220 -16.08 -13.64 -14.32
N GLN A 221 -15.67 -12.66 -15.12
CA GLN A 221 -16.55 -12.04 -16.10
C GLN A 221 -16.97 -13.03 -17.19
N LYS A 222 -16.01 -13.74 -17.79
CA LYS A 222 -16.29 -14.79 -18.80
C LYS A 222 -17.21 -15.88 -18.26
N ALA A 223 -16.98 -16.35 -17.03
CA ALA A 223 -17.83 -17.36 -16.40
C ALA A 223 -19.28 -16.86 -16.20
N LYS A 224 -19.47 -15.59 -15.86
CA LYS A 224 -20.81 -14.97 -15.73
C LYS A 224 -21.51 -14.83 -17.08
N GLU A 225 -20.78 -14.53 -18.14
CA GLU A 225 -21.31 -14.43 -19.51
C GLU A 225 -21.77 -15.80 -20.00
N GLN A 226 -20.94 -16.83 -19.87
CA GLN A 226 -21.27 -18.22 -20.23
C GLN A 226 -22.48 -18.75 -19.45
N GLN A 227 -22.60 -18.44 -18.16
CA GLN A 227 -23.77 -18.83 -17.35
C GLN A 227 -25.06 -18.11 -17.78
N LYS A 228 -24.97 -16.90 -18.34
CA LYS A 228 -26.13 -16.18 -18.88
C LYS A 228 -26.55 -16.75 -20.23
N GLU A 229 -25.60 -17.14 -21.06
CA GLU A 229 -25.86 -17.78 -22.36
C GLU A 229 -26.46 -19.18 -22.19
N ALA A 230 -25.96 -19.99 -21.25
CA ALA A 230 -26.51 -21.33 -20.97
C ALA A 230 -27.91 -21.33 -20.33
N LYS A 231 -28.43 -20.16 -19.92
CA LYS A 231 -29.78 -19.97 -19.36
C LYS A 231 -30.76 -19.35 -20.36
N LYS A 232 -30.29 -19.03 -21.57
CA LYS A 232 -31.13 -18.60 -22.70
C LYS A 232 -31.42 -19.81 -23.59
#